data_AF-A0A3D5J6Q0-F1
#
_entry.id   AF-A0A3D5J6Q0-F1
#
_cell.length_a   1.000
_cell.length_b   1.000
_cell.length_c   1.000
_cell.angle_alpha   90.00
_cell.angle_beta   90.00
_cell.angle_gamma   90.00
#
_symmetry.space_group_name_H-M   'P 1'
#
loop_
_entity.id
_entity.type
_entity.pdbx_description
1 polymer ?
#
loop_
_entity_poly.entity_id
_entity_poly.type
_entity_poly.pdbx_seq_one_letter_code
_entity_poly.pdbx_strand_id
1 'polypeptide(L)'
;MKKSLKTPVEKFNYLLKASESVKISAIMLMVLSGILIYQMRAQVTYIIPLALGIVVLIAYTVNNLWLKNYTIDDKNIQLQLKRYKLYLAKRQKYEAGIVFIWILTVTPSYLYGKDIDLFLLLGFMVFTYLFIVLGNFLFQKIKNEVKEIESQVNHLATTETSLI
;
A
#
# COMPACT_ATOMS: atom_id res chain seq x y z
N MET A 1 -2.63 22.20 13.06
CA MET A 1 -1.73 23.07 12.26
C MET A 1 -1.00 22.19 11.23
N LYS A 2 -1.37 22.25 9.95
CA LYS A 2 -0.72 21.47 8.88
C LYS A 2 0.64 22.15 8.62
N LYS A 3 1.77 21.55 9.00
CA LYS A 3 3.10 22.03 8.58
C LYS A 3 3.10 21.99 7.05
N SER A 4 3.11 23.16 6.39
CA SER A 4 3.30 23.20 4.94
C SER A 4 4.71 22.69 4.67
N LEU A 5 4.86 21.52 4.08
CA LEU A 5 6.16 21.00 3.65
C LEU A 5 6.68 21.95 2.57
N LYS A 6 7.81 22.60 2.82
CA LYS A 6 8.29 23.71 1.98
C LYS A 6 9.31 23.25 0.95
N THR A 7 10.12 22.24 1.27
CA THR A 7 11.19 21.78 0.36
C THR A 7 10.84 20.48 -0.37
N PRO A 8 11.40 20.24 -1.57
CA PRO A 8 11.26 18.97 -2.28
C PRO A 8 11.69 17.75 -1.44
N VAL A 9 12.77 17.87 -0.67
CA VAL A 9 13.27 16.83 0.23
C VAL A 9 12.28 16.53 1.35
N GLU A 10 11.71 17.55 1.99
CA GLU A 10 10.69 17.36 3.03
C GLU A 10 9.44 16.66 2.50
N LYS A 11 8.94 17.08 1.33
CA LYS A 11 7.80 16.42 0.67
C LYS A 11 8.13 14.97 0.33
N PHE A 12 9.33 14.70 -0.18
CA PHE A 12 9.74 13.35 -0.55
C PHE A 12 9.91 12.45 0.68
N ASN A 13 10.51 12.93 1.76
CA ASN A 13 10.59 12.22 3.04
C ASN A 13 9.21 11.90 3.62
N TYR A 14 8.25 12.83 3.50
CA TYR A 14 6.87 12.58 3.90
C TYR A 14 6.24 11.45 3.08
N LEU A 15 6.42 11.43 1.76
CA LEU A 15 5.95 10.36 0.89
C LEU A 15 6.56 8.99 1.22
N LEU A 16 7.86 8.96 1.55
CA LEU A 16 8.50 7.72 2.02
C LEU A 16 7.86 7.21 3.31
N LYS A 17 7.68 8.09 4.30
CA LYS A 17 7.05 7.71 5.58
C LYS A 17 5.61 7.24 5.39
N ALA A 18 4.84 7.91 4.54
CA ALA A 18 3.48 7.48 4.18
C ALA A 18 3.47 6.16 3.40
N SER A 19 4.55 5.84 2.67
CA SER A 19 4.68 4.55 1.99
C SER A 19 5.06 3.42 2.96
N GLU A 20 5.81 3.74 4.01
CA GLU A 20 6.15 2.77 5.08
C GLU A 20 4.96 2.42 5.97
N SER A 21 4.02 3.35 6.21
CA SER A 21 2.83 3.07 7.01
C SER A 21 1.96 1.95 6.40
N VAL A 22 2.09 1.68 5.10
CA VAL A 22 1.36 0.59 4.45
C VAL A 22 1.89 -0.79 4.86
N LYS A 23 3.16 -0.88 5.31
CA LYS A 23 3.66 -2.10 5.97
C LYS A 23 2.85 -2.40 7.23
N ILE A 24 2.49 -1.36 7.99
CA ILE A 24 1.66 -1.49 9.20
C ILE A 24 0.28 -2.03 8.83
N SER A 25 -0.32 -1.55 7.74
CA SER A 25 -1.59 -2.08 7.24
C SER A 25 -1.48 -3.56 6.88
N ALA A 26 -0.43 -3.99 6.18
CA ALA A 26 -0.23 -5.41 5.88
C ALA A 26 -0.08 -6.26 7.15
N ILE A 27 0.65 -5.78 8.16
CA ILE A 27 0.78 -6.45 9.46
C ILE A 27 -0.59 -6.54 10.17
N MET A 28 -1.39 -5.47 10.14
CA MET A 28 -2.74 -5.49 10.72
C MET A 28 -3.62 -6.56 10.07
N LEU A 29 -3.55 -6.74 8.75
CA LEU A 29 -4.29 -7.81 8.04
C LEU A 29 -3.80 -9.21 8.44
N MET A 30 -2.49 -9.39 8.67
CA MET A 30 -1.94 -10.65 9.19
C MET A 30 -2.45 -10.93 10.60
N VAL A 31 -2.45 -9.92 11.48
CA VAL A 31 -2.95 -10.04 12.86
C VAL A 31 -4.45 -10.38 12.86
N LEU A 32 -5.25 -9.72 12.03
CA LEU A 32 -6.67 -10.03 11.86
C LEU A 32 -6.87 -11.49 11.43
N SER A 33 -6.05 -11.97 10.49
CA SER A 33 -6.09 -13.37 10.05
C SER A 33 -5.71 -14.32 11.20
N GLY A 34 -4.73 -13.97 12.02
CA GLY A 34 -4.36 -14.74 13.22
C GLY A 34 -5.46 -14.80 14.28
N ILE A 35 -6.16 -13.69 14.53
CA ILE A 35 -7.33 -13.65 15.42
C ILE A 35 -8.42 -14.61 14.92
N LEU A 36 -8.71 -14.58 13.61
CA LEU A 36 -9.69 -15.46 12.99
C LEU A 36 -9.27 -16.94 13.07
N ILE A 37 -7.98 -17.25 12.89
CA ILE A 37 -7.45 -18.61 13.09
C ILE A 37 -7.73 -19.10 14.51
N TYR A 38 -7.46 -18.26 15.52
CA TYR A 38 -7.71 -18.62 16.92
C TYR A 38 -9.20 -18.85 17.22
N GLN A 39 -10.09 -18.04 16.62
CA GLN A 39 -11.54 -18.20 16.73
C GLN A 39 -12.02 -19.49 16.05
N MET A 40 -11.47 -19.84 14.89
CA MET A 40 -11.83 -21.01 14.08
C MET A 40 -11.00 -22.26 14.40
N ARG A 41 -10.33 -22.31 15.56
CA ARG A 41 -9.37 -23.38 15.92
C ARG A 41 -9.95 -24.79 15.89
N ALA A 42 -11.27 -24.92 16.02
CA ALA A 42 -11.97 -26.21 15.98
C ALA A 42 -12.33 -26.66 14.55
N GLN A 43 -12.18 -25.78 13.55
CA GLN A 43 -12.60 -26.00 12.17
C GLN A 43 -11.41 -25.79 11.21
N VAL A 44 -10.59 -26.83 11.06
CA VAL A 44 -9.36 -26.81 10.24
C VAL A 44 -9.59 -26.29 8.82
N THR A 45 -10.75 -26.57 8.23
CA THR A 45 -11.15 -26.09 6.89
C THR A 45 -11.05 -24.58 6.71
N TYR A 46 -11.30 -23.79 7.78
CA TYR A 46 -11.20 -22.32 7.73
C TYR A 46 -9.81 -21.81 8.10
N ILE A 47 -9.00 -22.61 8.78
CA ILE A 47 -7.62 -22.25 9.17
C ILE A 47 -6.70 -22.22 7.94
N ILE A 48 -6.83 -23.20 7.05
CA ILE A 48 -5.94 -23.34 5.88
C ILE A 48 -5.98 -22.10 4.97
N PRO A 49 -7.15 -21.59 4.54
CA PRO A 49 -7.22 -20.36 3.76
C PRO A 49 -6.58 -19.17 4.50
N LEU A 50 -6.90 -18.96 5.78
CA LEU A 50 -6.35 -17.85 6.56
C LEU A 50 -4.81 -17.91 6.66
N ALA A 51 -4.25 -19.10 6.86
CA ALA A 51 -2.80 -19.29 6.87
C ALA A 51 -2.16 -18.96 5.52
N LEU A 52 -2.78 -19.38 4.40
CA LEU A 52 -2.35 -18.97 3.06
C LEU A 52 -2.42 -17.46 2.87
N GLY A 53 -3.46 -16.81 3.40
CA GLY A 53 -3.60 -15.35 3.40
C GLY A 53 -2.43 -14.66 4.09
N ILE A 54 -2.02 -15.16 5.26
CA ILE A 54 -0.84 -14.65 5.98
C ILE A 54 0.43 -14.84 5.13
N VAL A 55 0.65 -16.03 4.55
CA VAL A 55 1.82 -16.29 3.70
C VAL A 55 1.89 -15.33 2.51
N VAL A 56 0.77 -15.09 1.83
CA VAL A 56 0.67 -14.15 0.71
C VAL A 56 1.01 -12.72 1.17
N LEU A 57 0.50 -12.29 2.33
CA LEU A 57 0.81 -10.99 2.90
C LEU A 57 2.29 -10.86 3.29
N ILE A 58 2.91 -11.92 3.83
CA ILE A 58 4.35 -11.94 4.17
C ILE A 58 5.17 -11.78 2.88
N ALA A 59 4.86 -12.58 1.85
CA ALA A 59 5.54 -12.51 0.57
C ALA A 59 5.42 -11.11 -0.07
N TYR A 60 4.22 -10.51 -0.01
CA TYR A 60 4.00 -9.14 -0.47
C TYR A 60 4.81 -8.11 0.32
N THR A 61 4.81 -8.22 1.65
CA THR A 61 5.52 -7.29 2.53
C THR A 61 7.02 -7.29 2.24
N VAL A 62 7.61 -8.48 2.09
CA VAL A 62 9.04 -8.64 1.83
C VAL A 62 9.44 -8.19 0.42
N ASN A 63 8.65 -8.56 -0.60
CA ASN A 63 9.03 -8.36 -2.01
C ASN A 63 8.60 -7.02 -2.60
N ASN A 64 7.58 -6.37 -2.03
CA ASN A 64 6.90 -5.23 -2.65
C ASN A 64 6.75 -4.01 -1.72
N LEU A 65 6.75 -4.17 -0.40
CA LEU A 65 6.63 -3.04 0.54
C LEU A 65 7.96 -2.58 1.15
N TRP A 66 9.04 -3.36 0.99
CA TRP A 66 10.33 -3.00 1.56
C TRP A 66 11.04 -1.90 0.75
N LEU A 67 10.95 -0.67 1.25
CA LEU A 67 11.80 0.44 0.84
C LEU A 67 13.22 0.19 1.36
N LYS A 68 14.14 -0.29 0.51
CA LYS A 68 15.55 -0.46 0.87
C LYS A 68 16.33 0.81 0.53
N ASN A 69 17.03 1.38 1.53
CA ASN A 69 18.11 2.37 1.42
C ASN A 69 17.80 3.64 0.59
N TYR A 70 16.84 4.45 1.05
CA TYR A 70 16.70 5.83 0.57
C TYR A 70 17.46 6.78 1.50
N THR A 71 18.70 7.12 1.14
CA THR A 71 19.40 8.28 1.71
C THR A 71 19.12 9.46 0.79
N ILE A 72 18.37 10.44 1.26
CA ILE A 72 17.95 11.59 0.45
C ILE A 72 18.80 12.79 0.82
N ASP A 73 19.41 13.38 -0.20
CA ASP A 73 20.12 14.66 -0.16
C ASP A 73 19.74 15.42 -1.44
N ASP A 74 19.86 16.75 -1.44
CA ASP A 74 19.52 17.61 -2.58
C ASP A 74 20.26 17.19 -3.85
N LYS A 75 21.48 16.67 -3.70
CA LYS A 75 22.32 16.18 -4.81
C LYS A 75 21.84 14.89 -5.46
N ASN A 76 21.02 14.09 -4.77
CA ASN A 76 20.60 12.77 -5.24
C ASN A 76 19.07 12.62 -5.41
N ILE A 77 18.30 13.66 -5.08
CA ILE A 77 16.84 13.62 -5.05
C ILE A 77 16.23 13.16 -6.39
N GLN A 78 16.77 13.55 -7.54
CA GLN A 78 16.28 13.10 -8.85
C GLN A 78 16.41 11.58 -9.04
N LEU A 79 17.56 11.01 -8.67
CA LEU A 79 17.80 9.57 -8.76
C LEU A 79 16.88 8.81 -7.80
N GLN A 80 16.70 9.32 -6.58
CA GLN A 80 15.83 8.70 -5.60
C GLN A 80 14.35 8.80 -5.99
N LEU A 81 13.91 9.90 -6.59
CA LEU A 81 12.56 10.04 -7.16
C LEU A 81 12.30 9.03 -8.28
N LYS A 82 13.27 8.81 -9.19
CA LYS A 82 13.15 7.76 -10.22
C LYS A 82 13.01 6.37 -9.61
N ARG A 83 13.82 6.04 -8.60
CA ARG A 83 13.71 4.76 -7.87
C ARG A 83 12.35 4.62 -7.17
N TYR A 84 11.87 5.69 -6.55
CA TYR A 84 10.58 5.71 -5.88
C TYR A 84 9.40 5.54 -6.85
N LYS A 85 9.46 6.13 -8.05
CA LYS A 85 8.47 5.89 -9.11
C LYS A 85 8.40 4.42 -9.52
N LEU A 86 9.55 3.77 -9.68
CA LEU A 86 9.61 2.34 -10.00
C LEU A 86 9.03 1.49 -8.86
N TYR A 87 9.36 1.84 -7.62
CA TYR A 87 8.77 1.23 -6.43
C TYR A 87 7.24 1.36 -6.42
N LEU A 88 6.71 2.56 -6.64
CA LEU A 88 5.25 2.80 -6.69
C LEU A 88 4.57 2.03 -7.82
N ALA A 89 5.17 1.99 -9.01
CA ALA A 89 4.63 1.25 -10.15
C ALA A 89 4.56 -0.25 -9.87
N LYS A 90 5.62 -0.83 -9.28
CA LYS A 90 5.63 -2.22 -8.83
C LYS A 90 4.52 -2.43 -7.80
N ARG A 91 4.44 -1.58 -6.77
CA ARG A 91 3.45 -1.72 -5.70
C ARG A 91 2.01 -1.66 -6.22
N GLN A 92 1.69 -0.69 -7.06
CA GLN A 92 0.36 -0.53 -7.67
C GLN A 92 -0.07 -1.78 -8.46
N LYS A 93 0.86 -2.43 -9.17
CA LYS A 93 0.57 -3.64 -9.96
C LYS A 93 0.11 -4.82 -9.10
N TYR A 94 0.66 -4.98 -7.90
CA TYR A 94 0.42 -6.15 -7.06
C TYR A 94 -0.59 -5.91 -5.93
N GLU A 95 -0.74 -4.68 -5.45
CA GLU A 95 -1.52 -4.39 -4.24
C GLU A 95 -2.97 -4.87 -4.34
N ALA A 96 -3.67 -4.55 -5.43
CA ALA A 96 -5.07 -4.96 -5.62
C ALA A 96 -5.22 -6.49 -5.66
N GLY A 97 -4.32 -7.19 -6.35
CA GLY A 97 -4.36 -8.65 -6.44
C GLY A 97 -4.07 -9.33 -5.10
N ILE A 98 -3.10 -8.83 -4.34
CA ILE A 98 -2.77 -9.36 -3.02
C ILE A 98 -3.93 -9.16 -2.04
N VAL A 99 -4.53 -7.96 -2.04
CA VAL A 99 -5.71 -7.69 -1.20
C VAL A 99 -6.88 -8.58 -1.62
N PHE A 100 -7.13 -8.75 -2.91
CA PHE A 100 -8.19 -9.61 -3.40
C PHE A 100 -7.99 -11.07 -2.96
N ILE A 101 -6.77 -11.61 -3.09
CA ILE A 101 -6.44 -12.96 -2.60
C ILE A 101 -6.66 -13.04 -1.08
N TRP A 102 -6.21 -12.06 -0.31
CA TRP A 102 -6.43 -12.03 1.13
C TRP A 102 -7.93 -12.01 1.50
N ILE A 103 -8.71 -11.20 0.79
CA ILE A 103 -10.18 -11.15 0.95
C ILE A 103 -10.78 -12.55 0.74
N LEU A 104 -10.38 -13.27 -0.33
CA LEU A 104 -10.84 -14.64 -0.57
C LEU A 104 -10.47 -15.60 0.57
N THR A 105 -9.34 -15.39 1.25
CA THR A 105 -8.95 -16.23 2.39
C THR A 105 -9.74 -15.96 3.67
N VAL A 106 -10.20 -14.72 3.88
CA VAL A 106 -10.95 -14.32 5.08
C VAL A 106 -12.45 -14.57 4.93
N THR A 107 -12.95 -14.56 3.69
CA THR A 107 -14.38 -14.69 3.39
C THR A 107 -15.02 -15.94 3.98
N PRO A 108 -14.45 -17.15 3.84
CA PRO A 108 -15.04 -18.36 4.41
C PRO A 108 -15.24 -18.27 5.93
N SER A 109 -14.25 -17.73 6.65
CA SER A 109 -14.32 -17.53 8.10
C SER A 109 -15.33 -16.46 8.50
N TYR A 110 -15.46 -15.40 7.70
CA TYR A 110 -16.45 -14.33 7.94
C TYR A 110 -17.89 -14.79 7.73
N LEU A 111 -18.11 -15.70 6.78
CA LEU A 111 -19.43 -16.26 6.46
C LEU A 111 -19.80 -17.46 7.34
N TYR A 112 -18.87 -17.97 8.15
CA TYR A 112 -19.14 -19.11 9.01
C TYR A 112 -20.29 -18.83 9.98
N GLY A 113 -21.32 -19.68 9.95
CA GLY A 113 -22.51 -19.55 10.79
C GLY A 113 -23.45 -18.42 10.41
N LYS A 114 -23.26 -17.77 9.26
CA LYS A 114 -24.17 -16.75 8.72
C LYS A 114 -25.03 -17.34 7.61
N ASP A 115 -26.29 -16.95 7.60
CA ASP A 115 -27.16 -17.17 6.45
C ASP A 115 -26.68 -16.28 5.30
N ILE A 116 -26.27 -16.92 4.20
CA ILE A 116 -25.80 -16.22 3.02
C ILE A 116 -27.03 -15.75 2.24
N ASP A 117 -27.36 -14.48 2.38
CA ASP A 117 -28.40 -13.83 1.59
C ASP A 117 -27.81 -12.93 0.49
N LEU A 118 -28.69 -12.48 -0.42
CA LEU A 118 -28.31 -11.61 -1.52
C LEU A 118 -27.70 -10.29 -1.04
N PHE A 119 -28.18 -9.73 0.07
CA PHE A 119 -27.71 -8.45 0.60
C PHE A 119 -26.28 -8.55 1.15
N LEU A 120 -25.95 -9.64 1.82
CA LEU A 120 -24.61 -9.93 2.33
C LEU A 120 -23.62 -10.07 1.16
N LEU A 121 -24.01 -10.79 0.11
CA LEU A 121 -23.19 -10.96 -1.09
C LEU A 121 -22.98 -9.62 -1.82
N LEU A 122 -24.04 -8.84 -2.03
CA LEU A 122 -23.95 -7.52 -2.65
C LEU A 122 -23.10 -6.56 -1.82
N GLY A 123 -23.27 -6.55 -0.50
CA GLY A 123 -22.47 -5.74 0.42
C GLY A 123 -20.98 -6.07 0.30
N PHE A 124 -20.63 -7.35 0.18
CA PHE A 124 -19.26 -7.80 0.00
C PHE A 124 -18.66 -7.38 -1.37
N MET A 125 -19.44 -7.51 -2.45
CA MET A 125 -19.03 -7.05 -3.79
C MET A 125 -18.78 -5.54 -3.82
N VAL A 126 -19.70 -4.76 -3.25
CA VAL A 126 -19.58 -3.29 -3.16
C VAL A 126 -18.38 -2.91 -2.31
N PHE A 127 -18.18 -3.54 -1.15
CA PHE A 127 -17.03 -3.29 -0.29
C PHE A 127 -15.70 -3.55 -1.01
N THR A 128 -15.59 -4.69 -1.70
CA THR A 128 -14.37 -5.07 -2.45
C THR A 128 -14.10 -4.09 -3.58
N TYR A 129 -15.14 -3.69 -4.33
CA TYR A 129 -15.02 -2.70 -5.39
C TYR A 129 -14.54 -1.34 -4.85
N LEU A 130 -15.18 -0.82 -3.80
CA LEU A 130 -14.81 0.45 -3.18
C LEU A 130 -13.37 0.43 -2.68
N PHE A 131 -12.93 -0.69 -2.10
CA PHE A 131 -11.56 -0.84 -1.61
C PHE A 131 -10.54 -0.74 -2.76
N ILE A 132 -10.80 -1.39 -3.90
CA ILE A 132 -9.93 -1.32 -5.08
C ILE A 132 -9.90 0.10 -5.67
N VAL A 133 -11.06 0.76 -5.78
CA VAL A 133 -11.16 2.13 -6.30
C VAL A 133 -10.40 3.11 -5.39
N LEU A 134 -10.56 2.99 -4.07
CA LEU A 134 -9.86 3.83 -3.10
C LEU A 134 -8.34 3.65 -3.18
N GLY A 135 -7.86 2.40 -3.31
CA GLY A 135 -6.44 2.11 -3.51
C GLY A 135 -5.89 2.80 -4.76
N ASN A 136 -6.59 2.69 -5.89
CA ASN A 136 -6.19 3.35 -7.14
C ASN A 136 -6.18 4.89 -7.01
N PHE A 137 -7.17 5.46 -6.34
CA PHE A 137 -7.22 6.90 -6.08
C PHE A 137 -6.03 7.38 -5.25
N LEU A 138 -5.65 6.64 -4.21
CA LEU A 138 -4.46 6.95 -3.41
C LEU A 138 -3.17 6.90 -4.23
N PHE A 139 -3.02 5.90 -5.12
CA PHE A 139 -1.87 5.83 -6.02
C PHE A 139 -1.82 7.02 -7.00
N GLN A 140 -2.97 7.44 -7.55
CA GLN A 140 -3.03 8.62 -8.41
C GLN A 140 -2.61 9.89 -7.66
N LYS A 141 -3.09 10.06 -6.43
CA LYS A 141 -2.70 11.19 -5.58
C LYS A 141 -1.20 11.22 -5.34
N ILE A 142 -0.60 10.10 -4.95
CA ILE A 142 0.85 10.00 -4.71
C ILE A 142 1.62 10.29 -6.00
N LYS A 143 1.19 9.78 -7.16
CA LYS A 143 1.82 10.08 -8.45
C LYS A 143 1.80 11.57 -8.78
N ASN A 144 0.72 12.27 -8.45
CA ASN A 144 0.63 13.71 -8.66
C ASN A 144 1.58 14.47 -7.72
N GLU A 145 1.67 14.08 -6.45
CA GLU A 145 2.65 14.67 -5.51
C GLU A 145 4.10 14.43 -5.98
N VAL A 146 4.41 13.25 -6.51
CA VAL A 146 5.73 12.95 -7.09
C VAL A 146 6.04 13.82 -8.31
N LYS A 147 5.06 14.06 -9.19
CA LYS A 147 5.22 14.97 -10.35
C LYS A 147 5.46 16.41 -9.90
N GLU A 148 4.78 16.86 -8.85
CA GLU A 148 4.97 18.19 -8.29
C GLU A 148 6.40 18.35 -7.75
N ILE A 149 6.89 17.38 -6.99
CA ILE A 149 8.28 17.39 -6.48
C ILE A 149 9.28 17.40 -7.64
N GLU A 150 9.08 16.58 -8.67
CA GLU A 150 9.95 16.56 -9.86
C GLU A 150 9.98 17.90 -10.59
N SER A 151 8.83 18.56 -10.74
CA SER A 151 8.77 19.90 -11.32
C SER A 151 9.55 20.92 -10.51
N GLN A 152 9.48 20.86 -9.17
CA GLN A 152 10.22 21.76 -8.28
C GLN A 152 11.72 21.53 -8.37
N VAL A 153 12.16 20.27 -8.38
CA VAL A 153 13.57 19.90 -8.51
C VAL A 153 14.15 20.34 -9.86
N ASN A 154 13.40 20.15 -10.95
CA ASN A 154 13.87 20.55 -12.29
C ASN A 154 13.98 22.08 -12.43
N HIS A 155 13.02 22.83 -11.86
CA HIS A 155 13.07 24.29 -11.88
C HIS A 155 14.30 24.84 -11.13
N LEU A 156 14.64 24.26 -9.97
CA LEU A 156 15.82 24.65 -9.19
C LEU A 156 17.11 24.37 -9.98
N ALA A 157 17.23 23.21 -10.61
CA ALA A 157 18.39 22.86 -11.43
C ALA A 157 18.58 23.82 -12.62
N THR A 158 17.52 24.19 -13.34
CA THR A 158 17.60 25.16 -14.44
C THR A 158 17.94 26.58 -14.00
N THR A 159 17.52 26.98 -12.79
CA THR A 159 17.82 28.32 -12.25
C THR A 159 19.31 28.42 -11.89
N GLU A 160 19.89 27.39 -11.30
CA GLU A 160 21.34 27.32 -11.02
C GLU A 160 22.18 27.31 -12.31
N THR A 161 21.70 26.68 -13.39
CA THR A 161 22.45 26.68 -14.67
C THR A 161 22.39 28.02 -15.40
N SER A 162 21.35 28.83 -15.15
CA SER A 162 21.20 30.18 -15.76
C SER A 162 21.97 31.29 -15.04
N LEU A 163 22.55 31.00 -13.87
CA LEU A 163 23.29 31.95 -13.04
C LEU A 163 24.82 31.79 -13.15
N ILE A 164 25.29 30.86 -14.00
CA ILE A 164 26.70 30.60 -14.34
C ILE A 164 26.92 31.03 -15.79
#